data_AF-A0AAU3TUU3-F1
#
_entry.id   AF-A0AAU3TUU3-F1
#
_cell.length_a   1.000
_cell.length_b   1.000
_cell.length_c   1.000
_cell.angle_alpha   90.00
_cell.angle_beta   90.00
_cell.angle_gamma   90.00
#
_symmetry.space_group_name_H-M   'P 1'
#
loop_
_entity.id
_entity.type
_entity.pdbx_description
1 polymer ?
#
loop_
_entity_poly.entity_id
_entity_poly.type
_entity_poly.pdbx_seq_one_letter_code
_entity_poly.pdbx_strand_id
1 'polypeptide(L)'
;MTTTTPEQTIADARERIDALDDRIIGLIQERVAVSAVVQETRIASGGRRVHLSRENEILGRYRDALGKPGTSLAMTLLELSRGRI
;
A
#
# COMPACT_ATOMS: atom_id res chain seq x y z
N MET A 1 -5.89 10.06 40.19
CA MET A 1 -5.37 10.10 38.81
C MET A 1 -4.30 9.02 38.73
N THR A 2 -4.67 7.82 38.27
CA THR A 2 -3.75 6.68 38.17
C THR A 2 -2.81 6.95 37.00
N THR A 3 -1.53 7.16 37.29
CA THR A 3 -0.49 7.34 36.28
C THR A 3 -0.25 6.02 35.56
N THR A 4 -0.55 5.97 34.26
CA THR A 4 -0.22 4.85 33.37
C THR A 4 1.28 4.60 33.42
N THR A 5 1.71 3.35 33.63
CA THR A 5 3.14 3.03 33.59
C THR A 5 3.66 3.09 32.14
N PRO A 6 4.98 3.27 31.92
CA PRO A 6 5.56 3.18 30.60
C PRO A 6 5.23 1.86 29.88
N GLU A 7 5.19 0.74 30.61
CA GLU A 7 4.88 -0.58 30.07
C GLU A 7 3.43 -0.66 29.56
N GLN A 8 2.49 -0.10 30.31
CA GLN A 8 1.09 -0.01 29.88
C GLN A 8 0.94 0.86 28.63
N THR A 9 1.62 2.01 28.59
CA THR A 9 1.61 2.91 27.41
C THR A 9 2.16 2.20 26.16
N ILE A 10 3.23 1.42 26.31
CA ILE A 10 3.82 0.65 25.21
C ILE A 10 2.87 -0.47 24.74
N ALA A 11 2.20 -1.16 25.66
CA ALA A 11 1.24 -2.21 25.33
C ALA A 11 0.07 -1.65 24.52
N ASP A 12 -0.54 -0.56 24.99
CA ASP A 12 -1.66 0.10 24.30
C ASP A 12 -1.25 0.62 22.92
N ALA A 13 -0.03 1.17 22.79
CA ALA A 13 0.49 1.64 21.52
C ALA A 13 0.69 0.49 20.51
N ARG A 14 1.13 -0.69 20.97
CA ARG A 14 1.30 -1.88 20.11
C ARG A 14 -0.03 -2.42 19.63
N GLU A 15 -1.03 -2.55 20.50
CA GLU A 15 -2.38 -2.96 20.09
C GLU A 15 -2.94 -2.01 19.02
N ARG A 16 -2.67 -0.71 19.16
CA ARG A 16 -3.06 0.28 18.15
C ARG A 16 -2.29 0.13 16.83
N ILE A 17 -1.01 -0.25 16.87
CA ILE A 17 -0.21 -0.55 15.68
C ILE A 17 -0.79 -1.78 14.97
N ASP A 18 -1.08 -2.85 15.70
CA ASP A 18 -1.66 -4.07 15.13
C ASP A 18 -2.98 -3.77 14.41
N ALA A 19 -3.87 -2.98 15.04
CA ALA A 19 -5.11 -2.55 14.42
C ALA A 19 -4.92 -1.59 13.22
N LEU A 20 -3.81 -0.87 13.15
CA LEU A 20 -3.46 -0.07 11.96
C LEU A 20 -2.93 -0.96 10.84
N ASP A 21 -2.10 -1.94 11.17
CA ASP A 21 -1.52 -2.88 10.22
C ASP A 21 -2.60 -3.75 9.57
N ASP A 22 -3.58 -4.25 10.33
CA ASP A 22 -4.74 -4.97 9.78
C ASP A 22 -5.49 -4.12 8.73
N ARG A 23 -5.67 -2.83 9.01
CA ARG A 23 -6.31 -1.89 8.08
C ARG A 23 -5.45 -1.63 6.85
N ILE A 24 -4.14 -1.47 7.03
CA ILE A 24 -3.20 -1.29 5.92
C ILE A 24 -3.21 -2.53 5.01
N ILE A 25 -3.17 -3.73 5.58
CA ILE A 25 -3.22 -4.99 4.83
C ILE A 25 -4.52 -5.09 4.03
N GLY A 26 -5.67 -4.80 4.66
CA GLY A 26 -6.96 -4.78 3.97
C GLY A 26 -6.99 -3.81 2.79
N LEU A 27 -6.50 -2.57 3.00
CA LEU A 27 -6.41 -1.56 1.94
C LEU A 27 -5.46 -1.98 0.79
N ILE A 28 -4.36 -2.66 1.11
CA ILE A 28 -3.43 -3.18 0.10
C ILE A 28 -4.10 -4.26 -0.73
N GLN A 29 -4.80 -5.20 -0.10
CA GLN A 29 -5.54 -6.27 -0.80
C GLN A 29 -6.61 -5.69 -1.72
N GLU A 30 -7.40 -4.74 -1.23
CA GLU A 30 -8.41 -4.03 -2.04
C GLU A 30 -7.75 -3.32 -3.23
N ARG A 31 -6.66 -2.58 -3.00
CA ARG A 31 -5.92 -1.88 -4.06
C ARG A 31 -5.41 -2.85 -5.13
N VAL A 32 -4.91 -4.03 -4.74
CA VAL A 32 -4.45 -5.07 -5.66
C VAL A 32 -5.61 -5.61 -6.49
N ALA A 33 -6.76 -5.90 -5.86
CA ALA A 33 -7.95 -6.38 -6.56
C ALA A 33 -8.46 -5.37 -7.59
N VAL A 34 -8.55 -4.09 -7.21
CA VAL A 34 -8.93 -3.01 -8.15
C VAL A 34 -7.92 -2.87 -9.29
N SER A 35 -6.62 -3.01 -9.01
CA SER A 35 -5.57 -2.97 -10.03
C SER A 35 -5.66 -4.13 -11.03
N ALA A 36 -6.09 -5.32 -10.58
CA ALA A 36 -6.32 -6.46 -11.45
C ALA A 36 -7.46 -6.18 -12.45
N VAL A 37 -8.60 -5.65 -11.97
CA VAL A 37 -9.73 -5.26 -12.83
C VAL A 37 -9.30 -4.25 -13.92
N VAL A 38 -8.50 -3.25 -13.55
CA VAL A 38 -7.96 -2.27 -14.51
C VAL A 38 -7.05 -2.93 -15.55
N GLN A 39 -6.18 -3.85 -15.12
CA GLN A 39 -5.28 -4.57 -16.03
C GLN A 39 -6.03 -5.48 -16.99
N GLU A 40 -7.00 -6.25 -16.49
CA GLU A 40 -7.86 -7.12 -17.30
C GLU A 40 -8.61 -6.33 -18.36
N THR A 41 -9.26 -5.24 -17.95
CA THR A 41 -9.98 -4.34 -18.87
C THR A 41 -9.07 -3.78 -19.96
N ARG A 42 -7.86 -3.36 -19.59
CA ARG A 42 -6.88 -2.82 -20.55
C ARG A 42 -6.40 -3.87 -21.54
N ILE A 43 -6.12 -5.08 -21.08
CA ILE A 43 -5.69 -6.19 -21.94
C ILE A 43 -6.81 -6.60 -22.89
N ALA A 44 -8.05 -6.71 -22.38
CA ALA A 44 -9.23 -7.02 -23.19
C ALA A 44 -9.47 -5.98 -24.30
N SER A 45 -9.05 -4.72 -24.06
CA SER A 45 -9.13 -3.62 -25.03
C SER A 45 -7.91 -3.55 -25.99
N GLY A 46 -7.05 -4.57 -26.02
CA GLY A 46 -5.84 -4.61 -26.87
C GLY A 46 -4.66 -3.79 -26.35
N GLY A 47 -4.75 -3.26 -25.12
CA GLY A 47 -3.69 -2.49 -24.48
C GLY A 47 -2.62 -3.36 -23.82
N ARG A 48 -1.48 -2.74 -23.48
CA ARG A 48 -0.39 -3.41 -22.74
C ARG A 48 -0.74 -3.60 -21.27
N ARG A 49 -0.20 -4.65 -20.64
CA ARG A 49 -0.37 -4.88 -19.18
C ARG A 49 0.24 -3.80 -18.29
N VAL A 50 1.17 -2.97 -18.77
CA VAL A 50 1.80 -1.89 -17.98
C VAL A 50 1.57 -0.53 -18.65
N HIS A 51 1.27 0.49 -17.85
CA HIS A 51 1.14 1.88 -18.29
C HIS A 51 2.15 2.77 -17.53
N LEU A 52 3.35 2.92 -18.09
CA LEU A 52 4.51 3.53 -17.43
C LEU A 52 4.23 4.93 -16.86
N SER A 53 3.52 5.79 -17.61
CA SER A 53 3.16 7.13 -17.12
C SER A 53 2.31 7.06 -15.85
N ARG A 54 1.37 6.10 -15.76
CA ARG A 54 0.53 5.93 -14.57
C ARG A 54 1.33 5.37 -13.39
N GLU A 55 2.27 4.49 -13.65
CA GLU A 55 3.14 3.96 -12.60
C GLU A 55 4.05 5.07 -12.04
N ASN A 56 4.61 5.94 -12.89
CA ASN A 56 5.38 7.09 -12.45
C ASN A 56 4.56 8.07 -11.58
N GLU A 57 3.29 8.32 -11.92
CA GLU A 57 2.40 9.11 -11.06
C GLU A 57 2.19 8.47 -9.67
N ILE A 58 2.10 7.13 -9.61
CA ILE A 58 1.97 6.40 -8.34
C ILE A 58 3.26 6.55 -7.53
N LEU A 59 4.43 6.37 -8.16
CA LEU A 59 5.72 6.57 -7.49
C LEU A 59 5.85 7.98 -6.94
N GLY A 60 5.48 9.00 -7.74
CA GLY A 60 5.45 10.40 -7.33
C GLY A 60 4.55 10.63 -6.11
N ARG A 61 3.29 10.16 -6.17
CA ARG A 61 2.32 10.29 -5.08
C ARG A 61 2.86 9.74 -3.75
N TYR A 62 3.46 8.55 -3.76
CA TYR A 62 4.01 7.96 -2.53
C TYR A 62 5.27 8.68 -2.06
N ARG A 63 6.13 9.13 -2.99
CA ARG A 63 7.32 9.91 -2.67
C ARG A 63 6.97 11.25 -2.03
N ASP A 64 5.94 11.93 -2.53
CA ASP A 64 5.51 13.22 -1.99
C ASP A 64 4.93 13.06 -0.58
N ALA A 65 4.22 11.96 -0.30
CA ALA A 65 3.61 11.70 1.00
C ALA A 65 4.61 11.15 2.04
N LEU A 66 5.56 10.30 1.64
CA LEU A 66 6.41 9.53 2.57
C LEU A 66 7.91 9.75 2.34
N GLY A 67 8.29 10.66 1.45
CA GLY A 67 9.68 10.90 1.08
C GLY A 67 10.30 9.71 0.31
N LYS A 68 11.62 9.56 0.42
CA LYS A 68 12.38 8.51 -0.30
C LYS A 68 11.84 7.08 -0.04
N PRO A 69 11.48 6.67 1.19
CA PRO A 69 10.89 5.35 1.46
C PRO A 69 9.57 5.09 0.71
N GLY A 70 8.80 6.14 0.43
CA GLY A 70 7.54 6.05 -0.31
C GLY A 70 7.71 5.42 -1.69
N THR A 71 8.80 5.73 -2.39
CA THR A 71 9.10 5.11 -3.70
C THR A 71 9.22 3.59 -3.58
N SER A 72 9.93 3.09 -2.57
CA SER A 72 10.11 1.64 -2.38
C SER A 72 8.80 0.94 -2.01
N LEU A 73 7.98 1.59 -1.17
CA LEU A 73 6.64 1.08 -0.86
C LEU A 73 5.77 1.00 -2.12
N ALA A 74 5.75 2.06 -2.93
CA ALA A 74 4.99 2.06 -4.19
C ALA A 74 5.48 1.00 -5.19
N MET A 75 6.79 0.78 -5.29
CA MET A 75 7.33 -0.31 -6.13
C MET A 75 6.82 -1.68 -5.68
N THR A 76 6.86 -1.95 -4.37
CA THR A 76 6.35 -3.20 -3.79
C THR A 76 4.86 -3.40 -4.11
N LEU A 77 4.05 -2.34 -3.97
CA LEU A 77 2.61 -2.39 -4.29
C LEU A 77 2.33 -2.62 -5.78
N LEU A 78 3.18 -2.08 -6.66
CA LEU A 78 3.10 -2.33 -8.10
C LEU A 78 3.50 -3.77 -8.44
N GLU A 79 4.50 -4.35 -7.76
CA GLU A 79 4.90 -5.75 -7.93
C GLU A 79 3.80 -6.73 -7.48
N LEU A 80 3.22 -6.50 -6.31
CA LEU A 80 2.03 -7.21 -5.82
C LEU A 80 0.91 -7.18 -6.88
N SER A 81 0.62 -6.00 -7.41
CA SER A 81 -0.45 -5.81 -8.40
C SER A 81 -0.21 -6.54 -9.71
N ARG A 82 1.04 -6.88 -10.05
CA ARG A 82 1.42 -7.59 -11.28
C ARG A 82 1.51 -9.11 -11.07
N GLY A 83 1.28 -9.60 -9.84
CA GLY A 83 1.41 -11.02 -9.50
C GLY A 83 2.86 -11.52 -9.55
N ARG A 84 3.84 -10.69 -9.18
CA ARG A 84 5.27 -11.03 -9.22
C ARG A 84 5.86 -11.46 -7.86
N ILE A 85 5.03 -12.00 -6.97
CA ILE A 85 5.43 -12.45 -5.63
C ILE A 85 5.01 -13.90 -5.45
#